data_AF-A0A8S3HSP5-F1
#
_entry.id   AF-A0A8S3HSP5-F1
#
_cell.length_a   1.000
_cell.length_b   1.000
_cell.length_c   1.000
_cell.angle_alpha   90.00
_cell.angle_beta   90.00
_cell.angle_gamma   90.00
#
_symmetry.space_group_name_H-M   'P 1'
#
loop_
_entity.id
_entity.type
_entity.pdbx_description
1 polymer ?
#
loop_
_entity_poly.entity_id
_entity_poly.type
_entity_poly.pdbx_seq_one_letter_code
_entity_poly.pdbx_strand_id
1 'polypeptide(L)'
;MNSAALSLAASMFEGSNSDIDNLPDTETILHILGIEYKTPNDSYAILHDIASKFWFTYRTGFAPIGGPSGPTKDTGWGCMMRCGQMMLAEGYVRFFLPAGRYFRWHPQLVDTTYWDILNMFIDKRHSSYSIQQIGL
;
A
#
# COMPACT_ATOMS: atom_id res chain seq x y z
N MET A 1 9.16 16.14 -5.61
CA MET A 1 8.71 14.84 -5.04
C MET A 1 9.75 14.43 -4.01
N ASN A 2 9.34 14.10 -2.78
CA ASN A 2 10.28 13.96 -1.66
C ASN A 2 11.02 12.61 -1.75
N SER A 3 12.35 12.64 -1.82
CA SER A 3 13.26 11.49 -2.00
C SER A 3 12.98 10.31 -1.03
N ALA A 4 12.48 10.62 0.18
CA ALA A 4 12.17 9.63 1.21
C ALA A 4 11.02 8.66 0.86
N ALA A 5 10.01 9.09 0.07
CA ALA A 5 8.90 8.22 -0.29
C ALA A 5 9.30 7.16 -1.33
N LEU A 6 10.20 7.54 -2.26
CA LEU A 6 10.81 6.61 -3.21
C LEU A 6 11.72 5.60 -2.50
N SER A 7 12.46 6.04 -1.48
CA SER A 7 13.33 5.17 -0.68
C SER A 7 12.57 4.09 0.10
N LEU A 8 11.38 4.41 0.64
CA LEU A 8 10.58 3.44 1.41
C LEU A 8 9.90 2.40 0.49
N ALA A 9 9.38 2.83 -0.66
CA ALA A 9 8.85 1.92 -1.66
C ALA A 9 9.95 1.04 -2.27
N ALA A 10 11.15 1.59 -2.46
CA ALA A 10 12.34 0.82 -2.87
C ALA A 10 12.78 -0.19 -1.79
N SER A 11 12.74 0.15 -0.49
CA SER A 11 13.07 -0.80 0.58
C SER A 11 12.07 -1.95 0.74
N MET A 12 10.83 -1.76 0.26
CA MET A 12 9.83 -2.84 0.15
C MET A 12 10.01 -3.67 -1.13
N PHE A 13 10.64 -3.10 -2.15
CA PHE A 13 10.92 -3.72 -3.45
C PHE A 13 12.20 -4.56 -3.44
N GLU A 14 13.18 -4.18 -2.63
CA GLU A 14 14.29 -5.05 -2.25
C GLU A 14 13.74 -6.14 -1.32
N GLY A 15 12.93 -7.05 -1.88
CA GLY A 15 12.60 -8.32 -1.23
C GLY A 15 13.93 -8.92 -0.79
N SER A 16 14.20 -8.82 0.49
CA SER A 16 15.41 -9.35 1.07
C SER A 16 15.37 -10.87 0.82
N ASN A 17 16.50 -11.55 0.63
CA ASN A 17 16.48 -13.01 0.55
C ASN A 17 15.71 -13.62 1.75
N SER A 18 15.73 -12.93 2.90
CA SER A 18 14.94 -13.28 4.08
C SER A 18 13.41 -13.23 3.90
N ASP A 19 12.86 -12.46 2.96
CA ASP A 19 11.43 -12.45 2.69
C ASP A 19 11.00 -13.66 1.86
N ILE A 20 11.89 -14.16 0.99
CA ILE A 20 11.68 -15.42 0.27
C ILE A 20 11.71 -16.59 1.26
N ASP A 21 12.60 -16.56 2.25
CA ASP A 21 12.69 -17.58 3.30
C ASP A 21 11.42 -17.66 4.18
N ASN A 22 10.54 -16.64 4.12
CA ASN A 22 9.25 -16.66 4.81
C ASN A 22 8.12 -17.32 3.99
N LEU A 23 8.37 -17.66 2.72
CA LEU A 23 7.42 -18.37 1.87
C LEU A 23 7.53 -19.88 2.06
N PRO A 24 6.48 -20.65 1.76
CA PRO A 24 6.56 -22.11 1.76
C PRO A 24 7.65 -22.63 0.81
N ASP A 25 8.55 -23.45 1.34
CA ASP A 25 9.57 -24.15 0.53
C ASP A 25 9.01 -25.40 -0.18
N THR A 26 7.78 -25.80 0.12
CA THR A 26 7.08 -26.95 -0.47
C THR A 26 6.09 -26.51 -1.55
N GLU A 27 5.79 -27.41 -2.50
CA GLU A 27 4.76 -27.16 -3.52
C GLU A 27 3.41 -26.80 -2.88
N THR A 28 3.11 -25.51 -2.88
CA THR A 28 1.89 -24.95 -2.26
C THR A 28 1.28 -23.94 -3.20
N ILE A 29 -0.04 -24.03 -3.35
CA ILE A 29 -0.84 -23.06 -4.09
C ILE A 29 -1.21 -21.91 -3.15
N LEU A 30 -0.81 -20.69 -3.51
CA LEU A 30 -1.15 -19.46 -2.80
C LEU A 30 -2.07 -18.60 -3.64
N HIS A 31 -3.13 -18.08 -3.03
CA HIS A 31 -4.03 -17.12 -3.67
C HIS A 31 -3.83 -15.73 -3.08
N ILE A 32 -3.45 -14.78 -3.93
CA ILE A 32 -3.36 -13.37 -3.57
C ILE A 32 -4.44 -12.67 -4.35
N LEU A 33 -5.44 -12.10 -3.67
CA LEU A 33 -6.47 -11.24 -4.27
C LEU A 33 -7.07 -11.78 -5.59
N GLY A 34 -7.29 -13.10 -5.67
CA GLY A 34 -7.87 -13.81 -6.82
C GLY A 34 -6.88 -14.34 -7.87
N ILE A 35 -5.56 -14.19 -7.68
CA ILE A 35 -4.52 -14.77 -8.55
C ILE A 35 -3.86 -15.94 -7.83
N GLU A 36 -3.67 -17.04 -8.54
CA GLU A 36 -3.00 -18.25 -8.07
C GLU A 36 -1.50 -18.19 -8.35
N TYR A 37 -0.69 -18.61 -7.37
CA TYR A 37 0.76 -18.74 -7.44
C TYR A 37 1.20 -20.10 -6.90
N LYS A 38 2.30 -20.65 -7.43
CA LYS A 38 2.88 -21.93 -7.02
C LYS A 38 4.24 -21.71 -6.42
N THR A 39 4.37 -21.99 -5.13
CA THR A 39 5.67 -21.98 -4.43
C THR A 39 6.43 -23.29 -4.66
N PRO A 40 7.77 -23.27 -4.62
CA PRO A 40 8.65 -22.10 -4.54
C PRO A 40 8.88 -21.40 -5.89
N ASN A 41 8.35 -21.94 -7.00
CA ASN A 41 8.63 -21.45 -8.36
C ASN A 41 8.24 -19.97 -8.58
N ASP A 42 7.17 -19.52 -7.94
CA ASP A 42 6.62 -18.17 -8.09
C ASP A 42 7.02 -17.21 -6.95
N SER A 43 7.99 -17.56 -6.10
CA SER A 43 8.33 -16.77 -4.89
C SER A 43 8.59 -15.28 -5.19
N TYR A 44 9.34 -14.97 -6.24
CA TYR A 44 9.56 -13.58 -6.63
C TYR A 44 8.27 -12.88 -7.09
N ALA A 45 7.43 -13.58 -7.88
CA ALA A 45 6.17 -13.03 -8.37
C ALA A 45 5.17 -12.77 -7.23
N ILE A 46 5.16 -13.64 -6.21
CA ILE A 46 4.40 -13.49 -4.97
C ILE A 46 4.83 -12.21 -4.24
N LEU A 47 6.13 -12.08 -3.96
CA LEU A 47 6.65 -10.91 -3.24
C LEU A 47 6.42 -9.62 -4.02
N HIS A 48 6.61 -9.64 -5.34
CA HIS A 48 6.39 -8.48 -6.19
C HIS A 48 4.92 -8.06 -6.23
N ASP A 49 3.97 -9.01 -6.25
CA ASP A 49 2.54 -8.70 -6.17
C ASP A 49 2.18 -8.04 -4.83
N ILE A 50 2.66 -8.60 -3.72
CA ILE A 50 2.43 -8.05 -2.37
C ILE A 50 3.04 -6.65 -2.25
N ALA A 51 4.30 -6.47 -2.67
CA ALA A 51 5.00 -5.18 -2.62
C ALA A 51 4.37 -4.11 -3.53
N SER A 52 3.60 -4.53 -4.54
CA SER A 52 2.88 -3.62 -5.43
C SER A 52 1.59 -3.05 -4.82
N LYS A 53 1.17 -3.53 -3.65
CA LYS A 53 -0.05 -3.07 -2.98
C LYS A 53 0.21 -1.79 -2.19
N PHE A 54 -0.79 -0.91 -2.19
CA PHE A 54 -0.77 0.25 -1.31
C PHE A 54 -0.81 -0.21 0.14
N TRP A 55 0.23 0.12 0.89
CA TRP A 55 0.33 -0.20 2.31
C TRP A 55 0.23 1.08 3.15
N PHE A 56 -0.83 1.18 3.94
CA PHE A 56 -1.05 2.30 4.84
C PHE A 56 -0.86 1.84 6.28
N THR A 57 -0.01 2.55 7.02
CA THR A 57 0.36 2.25 8.39
C THR A 57 0.02 3.41 9.31
N TYR A 58 0.16 3.19 10.61
CA TYR A 58 0.08 4.29 11.57
C TYR A 58 1.06 5.40 11.23
N ARG A 59 0.62 6.65 11.41
CA ARG A 59 1.40 7.86 11.24
C ARG A 59 1.27 8.74 12.47
N THR A 60 2.23 9.65 12.59
CA THR A 60 2.32 10.64 13.65
C THR A 60 2.71 11.99 13.02
N GLY A 61 2.41 13.09 13.70
CA GLY A 61 2.79 14.43 13.25
C GLY A 61 1.96 14.98 12.10
N PHE A 62 0.83 14.35 11.76
CA PHE A 62 -0.13 14.91 10.80
C PHE A 62 -0.97 16.03 11.44
N ALA A 63 -1.63 16.84 10.61
CA ALA A 63 -2.48 17.93 11.08
C ALA A 63 -3.64 17.40 11.97
N PRO A 64 -3.95 18.04 13.11
CA PRO A 64 -4.98 17.58 14.04
C PRO A 64 -6.34 17.26 13.39
N ILE A 65 -6.90 16.09 13.74
CA ILE A 65 -8.22 15.61 13.30
C ILE A 65 -9.31 16.27 14.15
N GLY A 66 -10.33 16.89 13.56
CA GLY A 66 -11.41 17.53 14.35
C GLY A 66 -11.14 18.95 14.85
N GLY A 67 -9.97 19.52 14.54
CA GLY A 67 -9.58 20.85 15.01
C GLY A 67 -8.37 20.82 15.94
N PRO A 68 -7.98 21.96 16.54
CA PRO A 68 -6.68 22.12 17.22
C PRO A 68 -6.40 21.15 18.38
N SER A 69 -7.44 20.66 19.06
CA SER A 69 -7.35 19.68 20.16
C SER A 69 -7.42 18.21 19.69
N GLY A 70 -7.42 17.99 18.38
CA GLY A 70 -7.53 16.70 17.74
C GLY A 70 -6.32 15.78 17.92
N PRO A 71 -6.49 14.47 17.73
CA PRO A 71 -5.36 13.55 17.58
C PRO A 71 -4.45 13.96 16.40
N THR A 72 -3.15 13.85 16.61
CA THR A 72 -2.08 14.04 15.59
C THR A 72 -1.32 12.74 15.29
N LYS A 73 -1.83 11.63 15.82
CA LYS A 73 -1.36 10.26 15.58
C LYS A 73 -2.53 9.30 15.61
N ASP A 74 -2.45 8.24 14.82
CA ASP A 74 -3.47 7.19 14.78
C ASP A 74 -3.02 5.86 15.41
N THR A 75 -1.80 5.82 15.97
CA THR A 75 -1.31 4.67 16.73
C THR A 75 -2.25 4.31 17.87
N GLY A 76 -2.70 3.05 17.90
CA GLY A 76 -3.55 2.50 18.95
C GLY A 76 -5.06 2.58 18.68
N TRP A 77 -5.49 3.26 17.61
CA TRP A 77 -6.92 3.38 17.27
C TRP A 77 -7.23 3.38 15.77
N GLY A 78 -6.27 3.73 14.90
CA GLY A 78 -6.49 3.90 13.46
C GLY A 78 -6.45 2.63 12.61
N CYS A 79 -6.24 1.43 13.17
CA CYS A 79 -5.94 0.23 12.38
C CYS A 79 -7.03 -0.10 11.36
N MET A 80 -8.30 -0.04 11.78
CA MET A 80 -9.42 -0.34 10.88
C MET A 80 -9.54 0.69 9.75
N MET A 81 -9.25 1.96 10.05
CA MET A 81 -9.23 3.02 9.03
C MET A 81 -8.10 2.77 8.01
N ARG A 82 -6.90 2.39 8.46
CA ARG A 82 -5.79 2.01 7.57
C ARG A 82 -6.11 0.79 6.71
N CYS A 83 -6.75 -0.24 7.29
CA CYS A 83 -7.24 -1.39 6.52
C CYS A 83 -8.28 -0.98 5.46
N GLY A 84 -9.21 -0.09 5.81
CA GLY A 84 -10.19 0.48 4.88
C GLY A 84 -9.53 1.25 3.73
N GLN A 85 -8.51 2.07 4.03
CA GLN A 85 -7.71 2.76 3.02
C GLN A 85 -7.04 1.77 2.06
N MET A 86 -6.43 0.68 2.56
CA MET A 86 -5.77 -0.32 1.72
C MET A 86 -6.76 -1.03 0.80
N MET A 87 -7.92 -1.44 1.34
CA MET A 87 -8.96 -2.10 0.57
C MET A 87 -9.53 -1.18 -0.52
N LEU A 88 -9.79 0.08 -0.19
CA LEU A 88 -10.31 1.07 -1.14
C LEU A 88 -9.27 1.38 -2.23
N ALA A 89 -7.99 1.56 -1.86
CA ALA A 89 -6.92 1.81 -2.81
C ALA A 89 -6.72 0.65 -3.81
N GLU A 90 -6.83 -0.61 -3.37
CA GLU A 90 -6.84 -1.76 -4.28
C GLU A 90 -8.05 -1.72 -5.24
N GLY A 91 -9.22 -1.25 -4.77
CA GLY A 91 -10.36 -0.95 -5.65
C GLY A 91 -9.99 0.07 -6.72
N TYR A 92 -9.41 1.21 -6.33
CA TYR A 92 -8.96 2.24 -7.28
C TYR A 92 -7.93 1.71 -8.28
N VAL A 93 -6.95 0.91 -7.84
CA VAL A 93 -5.98 0.24 -8.73
C VAL A 93 -6.71 -0.59 -9.79
N ARG A 94 -7.69 -1.39 -9.39
CA ARG A 94 -8.43 -2.26 -10.31
C ARG A 94 -9.29 -1.49 -11.32
N PHE A 95 -9.84 -0.34 -10.92
CA PHE A 95 -10.74 0.43 -11.78
C PHE A 95 -10.03 1.44 -12.68
N PHE A 96 -8.93 2.04 -12.22
CA PHE A 96 -8.33 3.19 -12.90
C PHE A 96 -6.97 2.92 -13.53
N LEU A 97 -6.19 1.94 -13.04
CA LEU A 97 -4.94 1.59 -13.70
C LEU A 97 -5.20 0.66 -14.90
N PRO A 98 -4.55 0.87 -16.06
CA PRO A 98 -4.78 0.05 -17.25
C PRO A 98 -4.57 -1.46 -17.03
N ALA A 99 -3.60 -1.83 -16.20
CA ALA A 99 -3.32 -3.23 -15.86
C ALA A 99 -4.26 -3.79 -14.78
N GLY A 100 -5.04 -2.95 -14.10
CA GLY A 100 -5.98 -3.33 -13.05
C GLY A 100 -5.33 -4.25 -12.00
N ARG A 101 -5.92 -5.44 -11.79
CA ARG A 101 -5.39 -6.45 -10.86
C ARG A 101 -3.95 -6.88 -11.18
N TYR A 102 -3.55 -6.86 -12.45
CA TYR A 102 -2.22 -7.27 -12.89
C TYR A 102 -1.18 -6.15 -12.77
N PHE A 103 -1.57 -4.97 -12.28
CA PHE A 103 -0.63 -3.89 -12.00
C PHE A 103 0.49 -4.37 -11.05
N ARG A 104 1.73 -4.01 -11.38
CA ARG A 104 2.89 -4.18 -10.53
C ARG A 104 3.64 -2.86 -10.42
N TRP A 105 3.99 -2.47 -9.21
CA TRP A 105 4.76 -1.27 -8.95
C TRP A 105 6.22 -1.48 -9.37
N HIS A 106 6.84 -0.42 -9.88
CA HIS A 106 8.27 -0.37 -10.12
C HIS A 106 8.76 1.09 -10.01
N PRO A 107 10.05 1.33 -9.71
CA PRO A 107 10.56 2.69 -9.47
C PRO A 107 10.45 3.64 -10.68
N GLN A 108 10.43 3.10 -11.89
CA GLN A 108 10.35 3.86 -13.15
C GLN A 108 8.90 4.05 -13.65
N LEU A 109 7.90 3.92 -12.77
CA LEU A 109 6.50 4.06 -13.15
C LEU A 109 6.21 5.45 -13.72
N VAL A 110 5.76 5.49 -14.98
CA VAL A 110 5.45 6.73 -15.71
C VAL A 110 3.97 7.13 -15.55
N ASP A 111 3.07 6.16 -15.32
CA ASP A 111 1.64 6.40 -15.19
C ASP A 111 1.36 7.29 -13.97
N THR A 112 0.77 8.47 -14.22
CA THR A 112 0.44 9.44 -13.17
C THR A 112 -0.74 8.99 -12.32
N THR A 113 -1.59 8.11 -12.84
CA THR A 113 -2.79 7.61 -12.15
C THR A 113 -2.44 6.96 -10.82
N TYR A 114 -1.31 6.24 -10.74
CA TYR A 114 -0.85 5.67 -9.47
C TYR A 114 -0.61 6.76 -8.41
N TRP A 115 0.03 7.85 -8.82
CA TRP A 115 0.32 8.98 -7.94
C TRP A 115 -0.96 9.74 -7.57
N ASP A 116 -1.90 9.87 -8.51
CA ASP A 116 -3.20 10.45 -8.23
C ASP A 116 -3.98 9.62 -7.22
N ILE A 117 -3.97 8.28 -7.35
CA ILE A 117 -4.55 7.37 -6.38
C ILE A 117 -3.88 7.57 -5.02
N LEU A 118 -2.55 7.52 -4.95
CA LEU A 118 -1.79 7.70 -3.70
C LEU A 118 -2.13 9.02 -3.02
N ASN A 119 -2.21 10.10 -3.80
CA ASN A 119 -2.51 11.44 -3.31
C ASN A 119 -3.87 11.53 -2.60
N MET A 120 -4.84 10.68 -2.93
CA MET A 120 -6.12 10.65 -2.23
C MET A 120 -6.02 10.16 -0.78
N PHE A 121 -4.99 9.39 -0.42
CA PHE A 121 -4.84 8.74 0.89
C PHE A 121 -3.79 9.40 1.80
N ILE A 122 -3.05 10.40 1.32
CA ILE A 122 -2.06 11.11 2.13
C ILE A 122 -2.74 11.76 3.34
N ASP A 123 -2.12 11.70 4.53
CA ASP A 123 -2.63 12.25 5.79
C ASP A 123 -2.61 13.79 5.86
N LYS A 124 -3.32 14.41 4.91
CA LYS A 124 -3.59 15.83 4.79
C LYS A 124 -5.09 16.00 4.66
N ARG A 125 -5.63 17.04 5.31
CA ARG A 125 -7.07 17.35 5.30
C ARG A 125 -7.69 17.45 3.90
N HIS A 126 -6.92 17.84 2.88
CA HIS A 126 -7.41 17.99 1.51
C HIS A 126 -7.46 16.69 0.70
N SER A 127 -6.87 15.60 1.18
CA SER A 127 -6.94 14.30 0.49
C SER A 127 -8.26 13.61 0.85
N SER A 128 -9.00 13.17 -0.16
CA SER A 128 -10.37 12.64 -0.06
C SER A 128 -10.54 11.48 0.93
N TYR A 129 -9.52 10.63 1.06
CA TYR A 129 -9.51 9.43 1.90
C TYR A 129 -8.39 9.48 2.94
N SER A 130 -7.96 10.67 3.33
CA SER A 130 -7.02 10.85 4.44
C SER A 130 -7.61 10.38 5.77
N ILE A 131 -6.75 10.09 6.75
CA ILE A 131 -7.19 9.77 8.11
C ILE A 131 -8.01 10.91 8.73
N GLN A 132 -7.75 12.15 8.32
CA GLN A 132 -8.55 13.31 8.73
C GLN A 132 -9.98 13.22 8.21
N GLN A 133 -10.20 12.86 6.94
CA GLN A 133 -11.56 12.78 6.38
C GLN A 133 -12.34 11.58 6.93
N ILE A 134 -11.66 10.48 7.27
CA ILE A 134 -12.31 9.27 7.80
C ILE A 134 -12.61 9.38 9.30
N GLY A 135 -11.73 10.05 10.06
CA GLY A 135 -11.83 10.17 11.52
C GLY A 135 -12.59 11.40 12.03
N LEU A 136 -13.16 12.20 11.12
CA LEU A 136 -14.03 13.35 11.40
C LEU A 136 -15.49 12.92 11.41
#